data_AF-A0A6S6SFQ8-F1
#
_entry.id   AF-A0A6S6SFQ8-F1
#
_cell.length_a   1.000
_cell.length_b   1.000
_cell.length_c   1.000
_cell.angle_alpha   90.00
_cell.angle_beta   90.00
_cell.angle_gamma   90.00
#
_symmetry.space_group_name_H-M   'P 1'
#
loop_
_entity.id
_entity.type
_entity.pdbx_description
1 polymer ?
#
loop_
_entity_poly.entity_id
_entity_poly.type
_entity_poly.pdbx_seq_one_letter_code
_entity_poly.pdbx_strand_id
1 'polypeptide(L)'
;MNKITTESIQKFEFYSIFINNLFLLIGVSLLGWTLFETLFLVWLELISALVVLIYLKIIIPLKYGRPGYHHLPEYRTPALQVLGLLLYTLVLHYFALVFIIRLGQVDSWDTSLGVLQTLAQMPWQLWNSSLLLLTFVFLLAYLLPPFMLERRGIKPSVEAMPLQTKIMIHPSQFVAHYIWFMMLWGVHSFLGINNPTLLMTLLMLVKSAYEALLFYRVKADSF
;
A
#
# COMPACT_ATOMS: atom_id res chain seq x y z
N MET A 1 -2.95 25.40 28.02
CA MET A 1 -2.35 24.36 27.14
C MET A 1 -3.13 23.07 27.33
N ASN A 2 -3.91 22.63 26.34
CA ASN A 2 -4.56 21.32 26.40
C ASN A 2 -3.46 20.25 26.37
N LYS A 3 -3.34 19.47 27.44
CA LYS A 3 -2.43 18.31 27.46
C LYS A 3 -2.92 17.30 26.43
N ILE A 4 -2.08 16.98 25.46
CA ILE A 4 -2.31 15.89 24.53
C ILE A 4 -2.33 14.60 25.36
N THR A 5 -3.50 13.96 25.46
CA THR A 5 -3.66 12.67 26.16
C THR A 5 -3.45 11.52 25.20
N THR A 6 -3.04 10.36 25.69
CA THR A 6 -2.92 9.14 24.88
C THR A 6 -4.22 8.80 24.14
N GLU A 7 -5.36 9.04 24.78
CA GLU A 7 -6.68 8.86 24.17
C GLU A 7 -6.92 9.83 22.99
N SER A 8 -6.49 11.09 23.10
CA SER A 8 -6.60 12.06 22.02
C SER A 8 -5.72 11.71 20.81
N ILE A 9 -4.53 11.15 21.05
CA ILE A 9 -3.64 10.66 20.00
C ILE A 9 -4.28 9.47 19.28
N GLN A 10 -4.86 8.52 20.03
CA GLN A 10 -5.51 7.35 19.45
C GLN A 10 -6.73 7.71 18.61
N LYS A 11 -7.54 8.68 19.07
CA LYS A 11 -8.67 9.20 18.28
C LYS A 11 -8.17 9.84 16.99
N PHE A 12 -7.11 10.65 17.06
CA PHE A 12 -6.49 11.26 15.88
C PHE A 12 -5.97 10.22 14.88
N GLU A 13 -5.25 9.21 15.36
CA GLU A 13 -4.75 8.11 14.51
C GLU A 13 -5.91 7.35 13.85
N PHE A 14 -6.99 7.07 14.58
CA PHE A 14 -8.19 6.46 14.00
C PHE A 14 -8.80 7.32 12.90
N TYR A 15 -9.00 8.62 13.12
CA TYR A 15 -9.56 9.52 12.11
C TYR A 15 -8.66 9.70 10.89
N SER A 16 -7.34 9.62 11.05
CA SER A 16 -6.39 9.71 9.94
C SER A 16 -6.59 8.61 8.89
N ILE A 17 -7.04 7.41 9.29
CA ILE A 17 -7.39 6.31 8.37
C ILE A 17 -8.50 6.75 7.41
N PHE A 18 -9.58 7.33 7.94
CA PHE A 18 -10.70 7.81 7.14
C PHE A 18 -10.31 8.99 6.25
N ILE A 19 -9.51 9.92 6.78
CA ILE A 19 -9.03 11.08 6.03
C ILE A 19 -8.19 10.65 4.81
N ASN A 20 -7.31 9.65 4.97
CA ASN A 20 -6.50 9.15 3.86
C ASN A 20 -7.34 8.48 2.76
N ASN A 21 -8.37 7.70 3.13
CA ASN A 21 -9.29 7.13 2.13
C ASN A 21 -10.19 8.20 1.49
N LEU A 22 -10.53 9.27 2.22
CA LEU A 22 -11.23 10.44 1.68
C LEU A 22 -10.38 11.22 0.67
N PHE A 23 -9.07 11.29 0.84
CA PHE A 23 -8.19 11.95 -0.14
C PHE A 23 -8.24 11.28 -1.52
N LEU A 24 -8.34 9.94 -1.58
CA LEU A 24 -8.54 9.22 -2.84
C LEU A 24 -9.89 9.57 -3.48
N LEU A 25 -10.96 9.69 -2.67
CA LEU A 25 -12.28 10.09 -3.14
C LEU A 25 -12.31 11.55 -3.64
N ILE A 26 -11.61 12.44 -2.95
CA ILE A 26 -11.42 13.84 -3.34
C ILE A 26 -10.65 13.95 -4.66
N GLY A 27 -9.61 13.13 -4.86
CA GLY A 27 -8.87 13.06 -6.12
C GLY A 27 -9.77 12.73 -7.31
N VAL A 28 -10.59 11.69 -7.18
CA VAL A 28 -11.58 11.30 -8.23
C VAL A 28 -12.62 12.38 -8.46
N SER A 29 -13.15 12.96 -7.38
CA SER A 29 -14.35 13.82 -7.45
C SER A 29 -14.05 15.28 -7.77
N LEU A 30 -12.87 15.78 -7.38
CA LEU A 30 -12.51 17.20 -7.46
C LEU A 30 -11.29 17.47 -8.35
N LEU A 31 -10.34 16.53 -8.44
CA LEU A 31 -9.14 16.70 -9.28
C LEU A 31 -9.29 16.07 -10.67
N GLY A 32 -10.45 15.48 -10.96
CA GLY A 32 -10.75 14.85 -12.25
C GLY A 32 -9.92 13.59 -12.52
N TRP A 33 -9.41 12.94 -11.48
CA TRP A 33 -8.64 11.71 -11.65
C TRP A 33 -9.49 10.63 -12.30
N THR A 34 -8.88 9.96 -13.28
CA THR A 34 -9.48 8.79 -13.91
C THR A 34 -9.59 7.64 -12.92
N LEU A 35 -10.49 6.69 -13.23
CA LEU A 35 -10.59 5.43 -12.50
C LEU A 35 -9.23 4.72 -12.46
N PHE A 36 -8.52 4.75 -13.59
CA PHE A 36 -7.19 4.18 -13.73
C PHE A 36 -6.19 4.78 -12.75
N GLU A 37 -6.02 6.12 -12.74
CA GLU A 37 -5.06 6.79 -11.85
C GLU A 37 -5.32 6.49 -10.38
N THR A 38 -6.60 6.44 -10.00
CA THR A 38 -6.98 6.18 -8.61
C THR A 38 -6.71 4.74 -8.20
N LEU A 39 -7.05 3.78 -9.05
CA LEU A 39 -6.74 2.38 -8.78
C LEU A 39 -5.24 2.09 -8.86
N PHE A 40 -4.52 2.83 -9.69
CA PHE A 40 -3.07 2.78 -9.76
C PHE A 40 -2.42 3.23 -8.45
N LEU A 41 -2.93 4.30 -7.83
CA LEU A 41 -2.46 4.74 -6.51
C LEU A 41 -2.70 3.69 -5.42
N VAL A 42 -3.86 3.05 -5.43
CA VAL A 42 -4.15 1.98 -4.47
C VAL A 42 -3.24 0.78 -4.72
N TRP A 43 -3.00 0.42 -5.98
CA TRP A 43 -2.02 -0.60 -6.37
C TRP A 43 -0.58 -0.26 -5.92
N LEU A 44 -0.17 1.01 -6.00
CA LEU A 44 1.14 1.49 -5.51
C LEU A 44 1.29 1.41 -3.99
N GLU A 45 0.19 1.48 -3.23
CA GLU A 45 0.20 1.42 -1.76
C GLU A 45 0.89 0.13 -1.28
N LEU A 46 0.55 -1.00 -1.88
CA LEU A 46 1.13 -2.29 -1.50
C LEU A 46 2.60 -2.43 -1.92
N ILE A 47 3.01 -1.86 -3.06
CA ILE A 47 4.42 -1.81 -3.44
C ILE A 47 5.20 -1.01 -2.40
N SER A 48 4.67 0.15 -2.02
CA SER A 48 5.27 1.00 -0.98
C SER A 48 5.37 0.26 0.36
N ALA A 49 4.31 -0.45 0.75
CA ALA A 49 4.28 -1.29 1.95
C ALA A 49 5.35 -2.38 1.94
N LEU A 50 5.52 -3.04 0.79
CA LEU A 50 6.51 -4.09 0.58
C LEU A 50 7.94 -3.54 0.65
N VAL A 51 8.20 -2.37 0.05
CA VAL A 51 9.51 -1.70 0.16
C VAL A 51 9.81 -1.35 1.63
N VAL A 52 8.85 -0.78 2.35
CA VAL A 52 9.02 -0.48 3.78
C VAL A 52 9.27 -1.76 4.58
N LEU A 53 8.54 -2.84 4.30
CA LEU A 53 8.71 -4.11 4.99
C LEU A 53 10.10 -4.72 4.73
N ILE A 54 10.58 -4.71 3.48
CA ILE A 54 11.96 -5.12 3.13
C ILE A 54 12.96 -4.25 3.89
N TYR A 55 12.77 -2.94 3.90
CA TYR A 55 13.68 -2.03 4.59
C TYR A 55 13.75 -2.35 6.09
N LEU A 56 12.61 -2.50 6.76
CA LEU A 56 12.55 -2.74 8.20
C LEU A 56 12.97 -4.16 8.62
N LYS A 57 12.64 -5.19 7.85
CA LYS A 57 12.87 -6.60 8.24
C LYS A 57 14.13 -7.22 7.62
N ILE A 58 14.67 -6.63 6.55
CA ILE A 58 15.87 -7.13 5.87
C ILE A 58 16.99 -6.10 5.96
N ILE A 59 16.81 -4.89 5.42
CA ILE A 59 17.90 -3.90 5.30
C ILE A 59 18.39 -3.41 6.67
N ILE A 60 17.50 -3.02 7.57
CA ILE A 60 17.88 -2.54 8.90
C ILE A 60 18.60 -3.63 9.72
N PRO A 61 18.11 -4.88 9.81
CA PRO A 61 18.85 -5.93 10.50
C PRO A 61 20.19 -6.29 9.82
N LEU A 62 20.31 -6.16 8.49
CA LEU A 62 21.61 -6.28 7.80
C LEU A 62 22.58 -5.16 8.19
N LYS A 63 22.09 -3.91 8.21
CA LYS A 63 22.89 -2.70 8.46
C LYS A 63 23.35 -2.58 9.91
N TYR A 64 22.50 -2.97 10.86
CA TYR A 64 22.72 -2.79 12.30
C TYR A 64 22.89 -4.12 13.07
N GLY A 65 22.95 -5.25 12.37
CA GLY A 65 23.17 -6.57 12.95
C GLY A 65 24.64 -6.81 13.32
N ARG A 66 24.88 -7.79 14.21
CA ARG A 66 26.25 -8.23 14.50
C ARG A 66 26.82 -9.03 13.32
N PRO A 67 28.14 -9.01 13.07
CA PRO A 67 28.77 -9.89 12.09
C PRO A 67 28.41 -11.37 12.35
N GLY A 68 27.98 -12.10 11.31
CA GLY A 68 27.55 -13.51 11.42
C GLY A 68 26.10 -13.74 11.88
N TYR A 69 25.34 -12.68 12.21
CA TYR A 69 23.95 -12.77 12.65
C TYR A 69 23.00 -13.32 11.57
N HIS A 70 23.40 -13.29 10.29
CA HIS A 70 22.56 -13.69 9.15
C HIS A 70 22.22 -15.20 9.10
N HIS A 71 22.97 -16.03 9.81
CA HIS A 71 22.71 -17.47 9.88
C HIS A 71 21.69 -17.82 10.98
N LEU A 72 21.43 -16.90 11.90
CA LEU A 72 20.55 -17.16 13.04
C LEU A 72 19.08 -17.26 12.61
N PRO A 73 18.30 -18.17 13.20
CA PRO A 73 16.87 -18.32 12.92
C PRO A 73 16.09 -17.01 13.09
N GLU A 74 16.45 -16.21 14.10
CA GLU A 74 15.85 -14.92 14.43
C GLU A 74 15.90 -13.90 13.27
N TYR A 75 16.92 -13.99 12.41
CA TYR A 75 17.03 -13.18 11.19
C TYR A 75 16.44 -13.91 9.98
N ARG A 76 16.75 -15.20 9.82
CA ARG A 76 16.35 -15.98 8.63
C ARG A 76 14.84 -16.13 8.49
N THR A 77 14.13 -16.39 9.58
CA THR A 77 12.67 -16.64 9.50
C THR A 77 11.88 -15.40 9.08
N PRO A 78 12.07 -14.19 9.66
CA PRO A 78 11.43 -12.99 9.16
C PRO A 78 11.83 -12.65 7.73
N ALA A 79 13.11 -12.80 7.36
CA ALA A 79 13.57 -12.52 6.01
C ALA A 79 12.93 -13.46 4.96
N LEU A 80 12.82 -14.76 5.26
CA LEU A 80 12.14 -15.73 4.39
C LEU A 80 10.65 -15.45 4.27
N GLN A 81 9.97 -15.07 5.36
CA GLN A 81 8.57 -14.67 5.31
C GLN A 81 8.37 -13.45 4.40
N VAL A 82 9.24 -12.43 4.51
CA VAL A 82 9.19 -11.25 3.65
C VAL A 82 9.48 -11.60 2.21
N LEU A 83 10.46 -12.47 1.92
CA LEU A 83 10.74 -12.94 0.56
C LEU A 83 9.57 -13.73 -0.04
N GLY A 84 8.94 -14.62 0.74
CA GLY A 84 7.74 -15.34 0.32
C GLY A 84 6.59 -14.40 0.01
N LEU A 85 6.35 -13.42 0.89
CA LEU A 85 5.36 -12.37 0.67
C LEU A 85 5.70 -11.56 -0.59
N LEU A 86 6.98 -11.29 -0.86
CA LEU A 86 7.44 -10.54 -2.02
C LEU A 86 7.08 -11.26 -3.33
N LEU A 87 7.39 -12.55 -3.41
CA LEU A 87 7.06 -13.37 -4.58
C LEU A 87 5.55 -13.48 -4.80
N TYR A 88 4.80 -13.76 -3.72
CA TYR A 88 3.33 -13.80 -3.77
C TYR A 88 2.75 -12.47 -4.26
N THR A 89 3.24 -11.37 -3.69
CA THR A 89 2.76 -10.02 -3.96
C THR A 89 3.08 -9.60 -5.39
N LEU A 90 4.25 -9.94 -5.95
CA LEU A 90 4.60 -9.63 -7.33
C LEU A 90 3.65 -10.31 -8.34
N VAL A 91 3.37 -11.60 -8.14
CA VAL A 91 2.49 -12.37 -9.05
C VAL A 91 1.09 -11.79 -9.05
N LEU A 92 0.50 -11.58 -7.87
CA LEU A 92 -0.86 -11.05 -7.79
C LEU A 92 -0.94 -9.55 -8.14
N HIS A 93 0.11 -8.76 -7.87
CA HIS A 93 0.17 -7.37 -8.33
C HIS A 93 0.12 -7.26 -9.84
N TYR A 94 0.78 -8.16 -10.55
CA TYR A 94 0.73 -8.16 -12.00
C TYR A 94 -0.70 -8.36 -12.51
N PHE A 95 -1.42 -9.36 -11.97
CA PHE A 95 -2.81 -9.60 -12.35
C PHE A 95 -3.71 -8.41 -12.00
N ALA A 96 -3.51 -7.81 -10.83
CA ALA A 96 -4.23 -6.60 -10.42
C ALA A 96 -3.96 -5.44 -11.41
N LEU A 97 -2.71 -5.23 -11.82
CA LEU A 97 -2.37 -4.17 -12.78
C LEU A 97 -3.05 -4.37 -14.13
N VAL A 98 -3.01 -5.58 -14.69
CA VAL A 98 -3.69 -5.91 -15.95
C VAL A 98 -5.20 -5.67 -15.82
N PHE A 99 -5.78 -6.06 -14.69
CA PHE A 99 -7.19 -5.81 -14.40
C PHE A 99 -7.50 -4.31 -14.36
N ILE A 100 -6.69 -3.51 -13.65
CA ILE A 100 -6.84 -2.05 -13.57
C ILE A 100 -6.75 -1.39 -14.95
N ILE A 101 -5.79 -1.81 -15.78
CA ILE A 101 -5.63 -1.30 -17.16
C ILE A 101 -6.89 -1.57 -17.98
N ARG A 102 -7.41 -2.80 -17.93
CA ARG A 102 -8.62 -3.19 -18.67
C ARG A 102 -9.86 -2.46 -18.17
N LEU A 103 -10.01 -2.36 -16.86
CA LEU A 103 -11.12 -1.66 -16.23
C LEU A 103 -11.08 -0.16 -16.51
N GLY A 104 -9.89 0.43 -16.47
CA GLY A 104 -9.65 1.82 -16.81
C GLY A 104 -9.72 2.13 -18.30
N GLN A 105 -9.92 1.12 -19.15
CA GLN A 105 -9.98 1.23 -20.61
C GLN A 105 -8.79 2.03 -21.17
N VAL A 106 -7.60 1.74 -20.68
CA VAL A 106 -6.39 2.48 -21.07
C VAL A 106 -5.87 1.94 -22.39
N ASP A 107 -6.31 2.55 -23.49
CA ASP A 107 -5.96 2.13 -24.86
C ASP A 107 -4.46 2.17 -25.16
N SER A 108 -3.69 2.97 -24.40
CA SER A 108 -2.24 3.09 -24.59
C SER A 108 -1.43 1.92 -24.01
N TRP A 109 -2.04 1.02 -23.22
CA TRP A 109 -1.35 -0.14 -22.62
C TRP A 109 -1.80 -1.43 -23.29
N ASP A 110 -0.92 -2.03 -24.10
CA ASP A 110 -1.19 -3.32 -24.70
C ASP A 110 -0.90 -4.45 -23.70
N THR A 111 -1.97 -5.11 -23.23
CA THR A 111 -1.91 -6.27 -22.33
C THR A 111 -1.99 -7.61 -23.05
N SER A 112 -2.19 -7.63 -24.38
CA SER A 112 -2.35 -8.84 -25.19
C SER A 112 -1.04 -9.59 -25.41
N LEU A 113 0.08 -8.87 -25.37
CA LEU A 113 1.42 -9.39 -25.61
C LEU A 113 2.04 -10.09 -24.38
N GLY A 114 1.35 -10.08 -23.24
CA GLY A 114 1.75 -10.78 -22.03
C GLY A 114 2.65 -9.99 -21.08
N VAL A 115 3.06 -10.65 -19.98
CA VAL A 115 3.60 -10.02 -18.76
C VAL A 115 4.79 -9.12 -19.02
N LEU A 116 5.79 -9.63 -19.73
CA LEU A 116 7.05 -8.92 -19.92
C LEU A 116 6.86 -7.65 -20.75
N GLN A 117 6.03 -7.70 -21.79
CA GLN A 117 5.74 -6.53 -22.63
C GLN A 117 4.86 -5.51 -21.92
N THR A 118 3.88 -5.93 -21.12
CA THR A 118 3.09 -5.00 -20.30
C THR A 118 3.95 -4.29 -19.26
N LEU A 119 4.88 -5.00 -18.60
CA LEU A 119 5.81 -4.38 -17.64
C LEU A 119 6.86 -3.49 -18.32
N ALA A 120 7.33 -3.85 -19.51
CA ALA A 120 8.29 -3.05 -20.27
C ALA A 120 7.71 -1.70 -20.75
N GLN A 121 6.38 -1.60 -20.90
CA GLN A 121 5.70 -0.34 -21.22
C GLN A 121 5.65 0.62 -20.02
N MET A 122 5.70 0.10 -18.79
CA MET A 122 5.47 0.88 -17.57
C MET A 122 6.40 2.11 -17.43
N PRO A 123 7.72 2.04 -17.66
CA PRO A 123 8.59 3.22 -17.53
C PRO A 123 8.19 4.38 -18.46
N TRP A 124 7.87 4.07 -19.72
CA TRP A 124 7.44 5.06 -20.70
C TRP A 124 6.07 5.65 -20.36
N GLN A 125 5.14 4.80 -19.91
CA GLN A 125 3.79 5.22 -19.55
C GLN A 125 3.77 6.08 -18.28
N LEU A 126 4.60 5.73 -17.28
CA LEU A 126 4.81 6.57 -16.11
C LEU A 126 5.39 7.92 -16.51
N TRP A 127 6.43 7.95 -17.35
CA TRP A 127 7.08 9.18 -17.78
C TRP A 127 6.12 10.19 -18.46
N ASN A 128 5.15 9.68 -19.21
CA ASN A 128 4.19 10.51 -19.95
C ASN A 128 2.90 10.80 -19.18
N SER A 129 2.80 10.44 -17.90
CA SER A 129 1.60 10.64 -17.11
C SER A 129 1.87 11.29 -15.75
N SER A 130 0.82 11.82 -15.15
CA SER A 130 0.77 12.26 -13.74
C SER A 130 1.22 11.16 -12.76
N LEU A 131 1.18 9.89 -13.19
CA LEU A 131 1.48 8.72 -12.38
C LEU A 131 2.92 8.69 -11.87
N LEU A 132 3.91 9.19 -12.62
CA LEU A 132 5.29 9.22 -12.14
C LEU A 132 5.42 10.10 -10.90
N LEU A 133 4.88 11.32 -10.96
CA LEU A 133 4.89 12.25 -9.84
C LEU A 133 4.13 11.66 -8.65
N LEU A 134 2.95 11.09 -8.90
CA LEU A 134 2.14 10.42 -7.88
C LEU A 134 2.91 9.25 -7.23
N THR A 135 3.60 8.44 -8.03
CA THR A 135 4.46 7.33 -7.55
C THR A 135 5.56 7.85 -6.63
N PHE A 136 6.26 8.93 -7.02
CA PHE A 136 7.30 9.54 -6.20
C PHE A 136 6.76 10.10 -4.88
N VAL A 137 5.65 10.83 -4.93
CA VAL A 137 5.02 11.40 -3.73
C VAL A 137 4.57 10.29 -2.77
N PHE A 138 3.96 9.22 -3.30
CA PHE A 138 3.55 8.07 -2.50
C PHE A 138 4.76 7.39 -1.84
N LEU A 139 5.79 7.05 -2.61
CA LEU A 139 7.01 6.42 -2.08
C LEU A 139 7.67 7.29 -1.01
N LEU A 140 7.76 8.60 -1.22
CA LEU A 140 8.31 9.54 -0.24
C LEU A 140 7.48 9.56 1.04
N ALA A 141 6.15 9.63 0.95
CA ALA A 141 5.27 9.64 2.13
C ALA A 141 5.49 8.42 3.03
N TYR A 142 5.77 7.25 2.43
CA TYR A 142 5.97 6.00 3.18
C TYR A 142 7.40 5.72 3.61
N LEU A 143 8.39 6.17 2.85
CA LEU A 143 9.81 5.98 3.19
C LEU A 143 10.35 7.08 4.11
N LEU A 144 9.72 8.25 4.12
CA LEU A 144 10.17 9.37 4.95
C LEU A 144 10.15 9.03 6.46
N PRO A 145 9.10 8.43 7.04
CA PRO A 145 9.08 8.08 8.47
C PRO A 145 10.27 7.22 8.92
N PRO A 146 10.61 6.08 8.29
CA PRO A 146 11.77 5.29 8.69
C PRO A 146 13.09 6.05 8.49
N PHE A 147 13.25 6.84 7.42
CA PHE A 147 14.46 7.66 7.22
C PHE A 147 14.61 8.76 8.27
N MET A 148 13.51 9.38 8.70
CA MET A 148 13.56 10.39 9.77
C MET A 148 13.95 9.80 11.12
N LEU A 149 13.49 8.58 11.43
CA LEU A 149 13.92 7.86 12.64
C LEU A 149 15.42 7.56 12.58
N GLU A 150 15.88 7.02 11.45
CA GLU A 150 17.30 6.70 11.25
C GLU A 150 18.20 7.94 11.38
N ARG A 151 17.81 9.07 10.78
CA ARG A 151 18.53 10.36 10.89
C ARG A 151 18.59 10.88 12.32
N ARG A 152 17.61 10.54 13.16
CA ARG A 152 17.58 10.88 14.60
C ARG A 152 18.37 9.91 15.46
N GLY A 153 19.06 8.93 14.86
CA GLY A 153 19.81 7.89 15.57
C GLY A 153 18.93 6.81 16.21
N ILE A 154 17.63 6.79 15.90
CA ILE A 154 16.71 5.77 16.38
C ILE A 154 16.72 4.64 15.35
N LYS A 155 17.09 3.43 15.79
CA LYS A 155 17.03 2.24 14.92
C LYS A 155 15.58 2.03 14.47
N PRO A 156 15.27 2.16 13.17
CA PRO A 156 13.91 1.95 12.69
C PRO A 156 13.48 0.51 12.95
N SER A 157 12.31 0.32 13.54
CA SER A 157 11.70 -0.99 13.73
C SER A 157 10.21 -0.88 13.46
N VAL A 158 9.53 -2.02 13.25
CA VAL A 158 8.07 -2.01 13.02
C VAL A 158 7.35 -1.35 14.21
N GLU A 159 7.83 -1.58 15.42
CA GLU A 159 7.26 -1.07 16.67
C GLU A 159 7.42 0.46 16.78
N ALA A 160 8.52 1.01 16.25
CA ALA A 160 8.80 2.44 16.23
C ALA A 160 8.08 3.21 15.11
N MET A 161 7.43 2.50 14.17
CA MET A 161 6.70 3.15 13.08
C MET A 161 5.39 3.81 13.57
N PRO A 162 4.90 4.84 12.86
CA PRO A 162 3.53 5.33 13.04
C PRO A 162 2.51 4.19 12.85
N LEU A 163 1.38 4.27 13.55
CA LEU A 163 0.35 3.22 13.50
C LEU A 163 -0.16 2.96 12.08
N GLN A 164 -0.31 4.01 11.26
CA GLN A 164 -0.72 3.86 9.87
C GLN A 164 0.26 2.99 9.06
N THR A 165 1.57 3.21 9.23
CA THR A 165 2.60 2.38 8.59
C THR A 165 2.53 0.94 9.11
N LYS A 166 2.27 0.72 10.41
CA LYS A 166 2.08 -0.63 10.98
C LYS A 166 0.88 -1.35 10.37
N ILE A 167 -0.26 -0.66 10.25
CA ILE A 167 -1.47 -1.19 9.61
C ILE A 167 -1.16 -1.55 8.16
N MET A 168 -0.51 -0.66 7.41
CA MET A 168 -0.20 -0.86 5.99
C MET A 168 0.72 -2.06 5.74
N ILE A 169 1.79 -2.23 6.52
CA ILE A 169 2.73 -3.34 6.34
C ILE A 169 2.26 -4.65 7.00
N HIS A 170 1.07 -4.65 7.61
CA HIS A 170 0.52 -5.85 8.24
C HIS A 170 0.25 -6.94 7.18
N PRO A 171 0.67 -8.21 7.37
CA PRO A 171 0.55 -9.25 6.34
C PRO A 171 -0.86 -9.44 5.78
N SER A 172 -1.90 -9.25 6.62
CA SER A 172 -3.28 -9.39 6.16
C SER A 172 -3.72 -8.27 5.21
N GLN A 173 -3.04 -7.11 5.16
CA GLN A 173 -3.33 -6.08 4.16
C GLN A 173 -3.09 -6.60 2.76
N PHE A 174 -1.98 -7.33 2.54
CA PHE A 174 -1.66 -7.91 1.24
C PHE A 174 -2.78 -8.84 0.77
N VAL A 175 -3.33 -9.69 1.65
CA VAL A 175 -4.44 -10.58 1.31
C VAL A 175 -5.73 -9.80 1.04
N ALA A 176 -6.11 -8.91 1.96
CA ALA A 176 -7.36 -8.16 1.86
C ALA A 176 -7.41 -7.25 0.64
N HIS A 177 -6.28 -6.70 0.23
CA HIS A 177 -6.18 -5.84 -0.93
C HIS A 177 -6.43 -6.59 -2.25
N TYR A 178 -6.07 -7.89 -2.33
CA TYR A 178 -6.46 -8.71 -3.48
C TYR A 178 -7.92 -9.13 -3.43
N ILE A 179 -8.44 -9.46 -2.24
CA ILE A 179 -9.88 -9.68 -2.07
C ILE A 179 -10.65 -8.43 -2.52
N TRP A 180 -10.14 -7.25 -2.19
CA TRP A 180 -10.68 -5.97 -2.61
C TRP A 180 -10.68 -5.79 -4.13
N PHE A 181 -9.57 -6.10 -4.83
CA PHE A 181 -9.56 -6.11 -6.31
C PHE A 181 -10.54 -7.12 -6.92
N MET A 182 -10.69 -8.30 -6.31
CA MET A 182 -11.66 -9.32 -6.76
C MET A 182 -13.10 -8.86 -6.56
N MET A 183 -13.41 -8.18 -5.45
CA MET A 183 -14.73 -7.58 -5.21
C MET A 183 -15.02 -6.48 -6.24
N LEU A 184 -14.03 -5.63 -6.53
CA LEU A 184 -14.13 -4.59 -7.54
C LEU A 184 -14.47 -5.18 -8.91
N TRP A 185 -13.73 -6.21 -9.31
CA TRP A 185 -14.01 -6.96 -10.53
C TRP A 185 -15.43 -7.53 -10.54
N GLY A 186 -15.86 -8.15 -9.44
CA GLY A 186 -17.20 -8.71 -9.33
C GLY A 186 -18.29 -7.64 -9.46
N VAL A 187 -18.16 -6.51 -8.77
CA VAL A 187 -19.11 -5.39 -8.85
C VAL A 187 -19.19 -4.84 -10.28
N HIS A 188 -18.05 -4.61 -10.92
CA HIS A 188 -18.02 -4.10 -12.28
C HIS A 188 -18.63 -5.11 -13.29
N SER A 189 -18.15 -6.36 -13.28
CA SER A 189 -18.52 -7.36 -14.29
C SER A 189 -19.93 -7.94 -14.12
N PHE A 190 -20.42 -8.09 -12.88
CA PHE A 190 -21.75 -8.69 -12.64
C PHE A 190 -22.85 -7.65 -12.44
N LEU A 191 -22.56 -6.48 -11.85
CA LEU A 191 -23.57 -5.44 -11.62
C LEU A 191 -23.59 -4.37 -12.74
N GLY A 192 -22.64 -4.42 -13.68
CA GLY A 192 -22.57 -3.49 -14.81
C GLY A 192 -22.34 -2.03 -14.38
N ILE A 193 -21.82 -1.82 -13.16
CA ILE A 193 -21.55 -0.47 -12.66
C ILE A 193 -20.28 0.03 -13.33
N ASN A 194 -20.43 1.05 -14.17
CA ASN A 194 -19.32 1.70 -14.89
C ASN A 194 -19.01 3.10 -14.37
N ASN A 195 -19.82 3.67 -13.47
CA ASN A 195 -19.58 4.99 -12.91
C ASN A 195 -18.33 4.94 -11.99
N PRO A 196 -17.22 5.63 -12.35
CA PRO A 196 -15.97 5.58 -11.59
C PRO A 196 -16.12 6.06 -10.15
N THR A 197 -16.85 7.15 -9.94
CA THR A 197 -17.07 7.72 -8.61
C THR A 197 -17.84 6.78 -7.70
N LEU A 198 -18.88 6.12 -8.23
CA LEU A 198 -19.66 5.14 -7.47
C LEU A 198 -18.83 3.91 -7.11
N LEU A 199 -18.08 3.36 -8.08
CA LEU A 199 -17.16 2.25 -7.84
C LEU A 199 -16.17 2.64 -6.74
N MET A 200 -15.48 3.78 -6.88
CA MET A 200 -14.52 4.26 -5.89
C MET A 200 -15.13 4.48 -4.51
N THR A 201 -16.36 5.00 -4.43
CA THR A 201 -17.05 5.21 -3.16
C THR A 201 -17.31 3.89 -2.45
N LEU A 202 -17.89 2.91 -3.15
CA LEU A 202 -18.15 1.59 -2.59
C LEU A 202 -16.86 0.90 -2.12
N LEU A 203 -15.80 1.06 -2.90
CA LEU A 203 -14.48 0.49 -2.58
C LEU A 203 -13.83 1.15 -1.37
N MET A 204 -13.92 2.47 -1.24
CA MET A 204 -13.35 3.20 -0.10
C MET A 204 -14.10 2.88 1.19
N LEU A 205 -15.41 2.61 1.13
CA LEU A 205 -16.18 2.15 2.28
C LEU A 205 -15.68 0.78 2.78
N VAL A 206 -15.52 -0.19 1.87
CA VAL A 206 -15.01 -1.53 2.21
C VAL A 206 -13.59 -1.45 2.77
N LYS A 207 -12.69 -0.69 2.11
CA LYS A 207 -11.31 -0.47 2.57
C LYS A 207 -11.28 0.15 3.97
N SER A 208 -12.05 1.22 4.19
CA SER A 208 -12.10 1.91 5.49
C SER A 208 -12.62 1.01 6.61
N ALA A 209 -13.64 0.20 6.35
CA ALA A 209 -14.15 -0.75 7.34
C ALA A 209 -13.08 -1.79 7.71
N TYR A 210 -12.36 -2.33 6.72
CA TYR A 210 -11.29 -3.29 6.96
C TYR A 210 -10.10 -2.68 7.73
N GLU A 211 -9.66 -1.48 7.35
CA GLU A 211 -8.57 -0.77 8.04
C GLU A 211 -8.94 -0.41 9.47
N ALA A 212 -10.21 -0.04 9.73
CA ALA A 212 -10.70 0.17 11.08
C ALA A 212 -10.64 -1.11 11.93
N LEU A 213 -11.03 -2.26 11.37
CA LEU A 213 -10.89 -3.56 12.05
C LEU A 213 -9.41 -3.88 12.36
N LEU A 214 -8.51 -3.61 11.40
CA LEU A 214 -7.07 -3.81 11.62
C LEU A 214 -6.49 -2.84 12.63
N PHE A 215 -6.94 -1.60 12.68
CA PHE A 215 -6.53 -0.64 13.71
C PHE A 215 -6.76 -1.23 15.11
N TYR A 216 -7.94 -1.78 15.37
CA TYR A 216 -8.24 -2.38 16.67
C TYR A 216 -7.40 -3.63 16.95
N ARG A 217 -7.11 -4.44 15.92
CA ARG A 217 -6.26 -5.63 16.05
C ARG A 217 -4.81 -5.29 16.35
N VAL A 218 -4.19 -4.44 15.53
CA VAL A 218 -2.79 -4.00 15.70
C VAL A 218 -2.60 -3.28 17.02
N LYS A 219 -3.63 -2.54 17.47
CA LYS A 219 -3.63 -1.93 18.80
C LYS A 219 -3.67 -2.98 19.91
N ALA A 220 -4.53 -4.00 19.82
CA ALA A 220 -4.61 -5.07 20.81
C ALA A 220 -3.28 -5.81 20.97
N ASP A 221 -2.55 -6.04 19.87
CA ASP A 221 -1.24 -6.72 19.90
C ASP A 221 -0.09 -5.86 20.47
N SER A 222 -0.33 -4.57 20.73
CA SER A 222 0.68 -3.62 21.25
C SER A 222 0.59 -3.37 22.76
N PHE A 223 -0.35 -4.01 23.46
CA PHE A 223 -0.52 -4.02 24.92
C PHE A 223 -0.17 -5.39 25.51
#